data_AF-A0A0D9VTG5-F1
#
_entry.id   AF-A0A0D9VTG5-F1
#
_cell.length_a   1.000
_cell.length_b   1.000
_cell.length_c   1.000
_cell.angle_alpha   90.00
_cell.angle_beta   90.00
_cell.angle_gamma   90.00
#
_symmetry.space_group_name_H-M   'P 1'
#
loop_
_entity.id
_entity.type
_entity.pdbx_description
1 polymer ?
#
loop_
_entity_poly.entity_id
_entity_poly.type
_entity_poly.pdbx_seq_one_letter_code
_entity_poly.pdbx_strand_id
1 'polypeptide(L)'
;MSGGGGGARRVLEAWRLGVVKYGDALRLQERLVADRRAGRVPDVVLSLQHPPTYTLGKRRTDHNLLLPEAELRGLGADVHRTERGGDVTFHGPRQAVLYPILSLRAAGLGARRYVEGLESAMIEVAALHGVRARPGAAGETGVWVGDRKIGAIGVRISSGFTCHGLAFNIDPDLGFFKHIVPCGIADKEVTSLRREAAVELPPDKVIHDQLLQSLARTFSFSDVQFKDESDCADMELDRLKMHPDIRCCKIGAQCRLASVLQHQHPKNRLLNVVEEADSCSLKVCCAELRLKKVKTKADNNEECPLFPEDYRCRYQQ
;
A
#
# COMPACT_ATOMS: atom_id res chain seq x y z
N MET A 1 -13.05 50.53 0.52
CA MET A 1 -13.34 49.37 1.38
C MET A 1 -13.13 48.11 0.57
N SER A 2 -11.89 47.61 0.55
CA SER A 2 -11.50 46.38 -0.13
C SER A 2 -11.92 45.19 0.73
N GLY A 3 -12.97 44.49 0.31
CA GLY A 3 -13.42 43.25 0.94
C GLY A 3 -12.36 42.16 0.78
N GLY A 4 -11.55 41.96 1.81
CA GLY A 4 -10.70 40.79 1.94
C GLY A 4 -11.57 39.55 2.08
N GLY A 5 -11.80 38.85 0.98
CA GLY A 5 -12.38 37.52 0.97
C GLY A 5 -11.42 36.55 1.63
N GLY A 6 -11.56 36.35 2.94
CA GLY A 6 -10.92 35.26 3.67
C GLY A 6 -11.42 33.94 3.11
N GLY A 7 -10.74 33.42 2.09
CA GLY A 7 -11.01 32.10 1.54
C GLY A 7 -10.94 31.08 2.69
N ALA A 8 -11.96 30.24 2.81
CA ALA A 8 -12.02 29.22 3.85
C ALA A 8 -10.71 28.40 3.84
N ARG A 9 -10.07 28.28 5.02
CA ARG A 9 -8.83 27.54 5.23
C ARG A 9 -9.04 26.08 4.80
N ARG A 10 -8.56 25.69 3.62
CA ARG A 10 -8.60 24.29 3.13
C ARG A 10 -7.39 23.55 3.68
N VAL A 11 -7.64 22.52 4.47
CA VAL A 11 -6.60 21.61 4.99
C VAL A 11 -6.64 20.32 4.18
N LEU A 12 -5.46 19.85 3.77
CA LEU A 12 -5.32 18.56 3.10
C LEU A 12 -5.10 17.47 4.15
N GLU A 13 -6.00 16.49 4.21
CA GLU A 13 -5.83 15.35 5.10
C GLU A 13 -4.96 14.29 4.41
N ALA A 14 -3.79 13.98 4.97
CA ALA A 14 -2.80 13.07 4.39
C ALA A 14 -2.65 11.80 5.22
N TRP A 15 -3.04 10.66 4.66
CA TRP A 15 -3.01 9.36 5.34
C TRP A 15 -1.73 8.62 4.97
N ARG A 16 -0.85 8.37 5.94
CA ARG A 16 0.41 7.64 5.75
C ARG A 16 0.20 6.18 6.08
N LEU A 17 0.14 5.32 5.05
CA LEU A 17 -0.31 3.93 5.17
C LEU A 17 0.81 2.88 5.02
N GLY A 18 2.07 3.30 4.97
CA GLY A 18 3.19 2.38 4.81
C GLY A 18 3.11 1.58 3.49
N VAL A 19 3.24 0.26 3.58
CA VAL A 19 3.18 -0.65 2.42
C VAL A 19 1.84 -1.38 2.41
N VAL A 20 1.04 -1.17 1.36
CA VAL A 20 -0.33 -1.72 1.26
C VAL A 20 -0.46 -2.54 -0.03
N LYS A 21 -1.13 -3.69 0.03
CA LYS A 21 -1.45 -4.45 -1.20
C LYS A 21 -2.30 -3.61 -2.14
N TYR A 22 -2.02 -3.68 -3.44
CA TYR A 22 -2.69 -2.83 -4.43
C TYR A 22 -4.21 -2.95 -4.40
N GLY A 23 -4.74 -4.18 -4.35
CA GLY A 23 -6.18 -4.41 -4.29
C GLY A 23 -6.86 -3.80 -3.06
N ASP A 24 -6.17 -3.76 -1.91
CA ASP A 24 -6.70 -3.21 -0.66
C ASP A 24 -6.73 -1.68 -0.72
N ALA A 25 -5.66 -1.08 -1.23
CA ALA A 25 -5.58 0.35 -1.48
C ALA A 25 -6.62 0.81 -2.53
N LEU A 26 -6.89 0.00 -3.56
CA LEU A 26 -7.93 0.31 -4.56
C LEU A 26 -9.32 0.35 -3.93
N ARG A 27 -9.68 -0.63 -3.10
CA ARG A 27 -10.96 -0.63 -2.38
C ARG A 27 -11.09 0.55 -1.42
N LEU A 28 -10.00 0.93 -0.75
CA LEU A 28 -9.97 2.11 0.09
C LEU A 28 -10.22 3.40 -0.71
N GLN A 29 -9.57 3.55 -1.88
CA GLN A 29 -9.80 4.68 -2.76
C GLN A 29 -11.27 4.75 -3.22
N GLU A 30 -11.87 3.64 -3.64
CA GLU A 30 -13.27 3.59 -4.08
C GLU A 30 -14.24 4.00 -2.96
N ARG A 31 -14.01 3.51 -1.73
CA ARG A 31 -14.76 3.91 -0.54
C ARG A 31 -14.63 5.41 -0.28
N LEU A 32 -13.41 5.94 -0.26
CA LEU A 32 -13.15 7.36 0.00
C LEU A 32 -13.72 8.26 -1.10
N VAL A 33 -13.72 7.84 -2.36
CA VAL A 33 -14.39 8.58 -3.44
C VAL A 33 -15.89 8.66 -3.18
N ALA A 34 -16.52 7.55 -2.77
CA ALA A 34 -17.95 7.53 -2.45
C ALA A 34 -18.27 8.40 -1.23
N ASP A 35 -17.46 8.32 -0.18
CA ASP A 35 -17.60 9.14 1.04
C ASP A 35 -17.39 10.62 0.74
N ARG A 36 -16.37 10.96 -0.05
CA ARG A 36 -16.07 12.33 -0.45
C ARG A 36 -17.19 12.92 -1.28
N ARG A 37 -17.78 12.13 -2.19
CA ARG A 37 -18.93 12.51 -3.02
C ARG A 37 -20.18 12.76 -2.18
N ALA A 38 -20.37 11.99 -1.11
CA ALA A 38 -21.45 12.17 -0.16
C ALA A 38 -21.18 13.26 0.90
N GLY A 39 -20.00 13.89 0.88
CA GLY A 39 -19.61 14.90 1.87
C GLY A 39 -19.30 14.34 3.26
N ARG A 40 -19.05 13.03 3.39
CA ARG A 40 -18.73 12.35 4.66
C ARG A 40 -17.27 12.52 5.09
N VAL A 41 -16.37 12.76 4.14
CA VAL A 41 -14.95 13.02 4.38
C VAL A 41 -14.49 14.27 3.62
N PRO A 42 -13.46 14.98 4.10
CA PRO A 42 -12.84 16.08 3.36
C PRO A 42 -12.03 15.55 2.16
N ASP A 43 -11.37 16.45 1.43
CA ASP A 43 -10.36 16.05 0.45
C ASP A 43 -9.20 15.33 1.17
N VAL A 44 -8.86 14.12 0.73
CA VAL A 44 -7.85 13.24 1.35
C VAL A 44 -6.78 12.88 0.33
N VAL A 45 -5.54 12.68 0.77
CA VAL A 45 -4.48 12.03 -0.02
C VAL A 45 -3.99 10.80 0.72
N LEU A 46 -4.04 9.64 0.06
CA LEU A 46 -3.37 8.45 0.56
C LEU A 46 -1.90 8.50 0.13
N SER A 47 -0.99 8.26 1.07
CA SER A 47 0.45 8.21 0.86
C SER A 47 0.97 6.85 1.28
N LEU A 48 1.45 6.07 0.31
CA LEU A 48 1.79 4.67 0.51
C LEU A 48 2.83 4.16 -0.49
N GLN A 49 3.29 2.94 -0.27
CA GLN A 49 4.01 2.14 -1.22
C GLN A 49 3.23 0.84 -1.48
N HIS A 50 3.57 0.12 -2.55
CA HIS A 50 3.00 -1.19 -2.83
C HIS A 50 4.08 -2.27 -2.76
N PRO A 51 3.73 -3.52 -2.40
CA PRO A 51 4.52 -4.67 -2.83
C PRO A 51 4.66 -4.69 -4.36
N PRO A 52 5.63 -5.42 -4.93
CA PRO A 52 5.78 -5.53 -6.38
C PRO A 52 4.44 -5.82 -7.07
N THR A 53 4.02 -4.93 -7.96
CA THR A 53 2.69 -4.99 -8.58
C THR A 53 2.72 -4.35 -9.96
N TYR A 54 2.26 -5.08 -10.97
CA TYR A 54 1.91 -4.54 -12.27
C TYR A 54 0.44 -4.13 -12.30
N THR A 55 0.17 -2.97 -12.87
CA THR A 55 -1.20 -2.52 -13.11
C THR A 55 -1.40 -2.21 -14.59
N LEU A 56 -2.52 -2.63 -15.14
CA LEU A 56 -2.93 -2.35 -16.51
C LEU A 56 -4.06 -1.33 -16.42
N GLY A 57 -3.86 -0.18 -17.06
CA GLY A 57 -4.86 0.88 -17.11
C GLY A 57 -6.03 0.53 -18.03
N LYS A 58 -6.90 1.51 -18.26
CA LYS A 58 -8.09 1.38 -19.10
C LYS A 58 -7.77 1.07 -20.57
N ARG A 59 -6.56 1.41 -21.04
CA ARG A 59 -6.08 0.98 -22.35
C ARG A 59 -5.77 -0.51 -22.24
N ARG A 60 -6.54 -1.38 -22.91
CA ARG A 60 -6.32 -2.83 -22.94
C ARG A 60 -4.99 -3.14 -23.63
N THR A 61 -3.94 -3.25 -22.82
CA THR A 61 -2.53 -3.22 -23.23
C THR A 61 -1.79 -4.43 -22.71
N ASP A 62 -2.49 -5.57 -22.67
CA ASP A 62 -1.94 -6.84 -22.19
C ASP A 62 -0.67 -7.26 -22.96
N HIS A 63 -0.54 -6.85 -24.23
CA HIS A 63 0.66 -7.07 -25.06
C HIS A 63 1.90 -6.30 -24.57
N ASN A 64 1.73 -5.29 -23.72
CA ASN A 64 2.85 -4.55 -23.12
C ASN A 64 3.37 -5.23 -21.84
N LEU A 65 2.76 -6.34 -21.39
CA LEU A 65 3.39 -7.26 -20.45
C LEU A 65 4.31 -8.21 -21.24
N LEU A 66 5.61 -8.15 -20.97
CA LEU A 66 6.60 -8.94 -21.70
C LEU A 66 6.77 -10.36 -21.15
N LEU A 67 6.21 -10.62 -19.96
CA LEU A 67 6.17 -11.94 -19.35
C LEU A 67 4.72 -12.37 -19.07
N PRO A 68 4.41 -13.67 -19.16
CA PRO A 68 3.14 -14.20 -18.69
C PRO A 68 2.89 -13.88 -17.21
N GLU A 69 1.62 -13.67 -16.83
CA GLU A 69 1.27 -13.32 -15.44
C GLU A 69 1.76 -14.36 -14.42
N ALA A 70 1.82 -15.64 -14.79
CA ALA A 70 2.32 -16.70 -13.92
C ALA A 70 3.81 -16.52 -13.58
N GLU A 71 4.62 -16.06 -14.55
CA GLU A 71 6.04 -15.79 -14.34
C GLU A 71 6.24 -14.53 -13.49
N LEU A 72 5.46 -13.48 -13.74
CA LEU A 72 5.47 -12.27 -12.91
C LEU A 72 5.13 -12.57 -11.43
N ARG A 73 4.15 -13.45 -11.20
CA ARG A 73 3.84 -13.95 -9.84
C ARG A 73 4.99 -14.76 -9.25
N GLY A 74 5.71 -15.53 -10.08
CA GLY A 74 6.94 -16.23 -9.69
C GLY A 74 8.06 -15.28 -9.24
N LEU A 75 8.08 -14.04 -9.75
CA LEU A 75 8.96 -12.95 -9.31
C LEU A 75 8.41 -12.18 -8.08
N GLY A 76 7.29 -12.63 -7.51
CA GLY A 76 6.65 -11.99 -6.36
C GLY A 76 5.83 -10.74 -6.72
N ALA A 77 5.48 -10.55 -7.99
CA ALA A 77 4.68 -9.40 -8.44
C ALA A 77 3.22 -9.77 -8.77
N ASP A 78 2.28 -9.05 -8.15
CA ASP A 78 0.85 -9.17 -8.48
C ASP A 78 0.52 -8.45 -9.79
N VAL A 79 -0.57 -8.85 -10.45
CA VAL A 79 -1.05 -8.20 -11.69
C VAL A 79 -2.51 -7.79 -11.51
N HIS A 80 -2.80 -6.51 -11.69
CA HIS A 80 -4.15 -5.94 -11.57
C HIS A 80 -4.58 -5.19 -12.82
N ARG A 81 -5.85 -5.37 -13.22
CA ARG A 81 -6.50 -4.55 -14.25
C ARG A 81 -7.33 -3.46 -13.59
N THR A 82 -7.26 -2.24 -14.10
CA THR A 82 -7.73 -1.04 -13.40
C THR A 82 -8.33 -0.01 -14.37
N GLU A 83 -9.15 0.89 -13.84
CA GLU A 83 -9.82 1.93 -14.65
C GLU A 83 -9.04 3.25 -14.74
N ARG A 84 -7.77 3.27 -14.28
CA ARG A 84 -6.92 4.46 -14.38
C ARG A 84 -6.58 4.76 -15.83
N GLY A 85 -6.34 6.03 -16.13
CA GLY A 85 -5.74 6.44 -17.39
C GLY A 85 -4.35 5.83 -17.61
N GLY A 86 -3.94 5.78 -18.88
CA GLY A 86 -2.65 5.23 -19.28
C GLY A 86 -2.68 3.73 -19.57
N ASP A 87 -1.47 3.19 -19.69
CA ASP A 87 -1.10 1.84 -20.14
C ASP A 87 -0.71 0.97 -18.93
N VAL A 88 0.11 -0.07 -19.11
CA VAL A 88 0.79 -0.82 -18.07
C VAL A 88 1.80 0.04 -17.30
N THR A 89 1.93 -0.21 -15.99
CA THR A 89 3.02 0.33 -15.15
C THR A 89 3.34 -0.62 -14.00
N PHE A 90 4.45 -0.34 -13.31
CA PHE A 90 4.91 -1.08 -12.14
C PHE A 90 4.89 -0.19 -10.88
N HIS A 91 4.51 -0.80 -9.78
CA HIS A 91 4.65 -0.27 -8.43
C HIS A 91 5.42 -1.25 -7.55
N GLY A 92 6.20 -0.74 -6.61
CA GLY A 92 6.97 -1.56 -5.70
C GLY A 92 7.50 -0.79 -4.50
N PRO A 93 8.25 -1.48 -3.62
CA PRO A 93 8.93 -0.84 -2.50
C PRO A 93 9.82 0.30 -2.99
N ARG A 94 9.96 1.33 -2.17
CA ARG A 94 10.72 2.55 -2.45
C ARG A 94 10.23 3.34 -3.67
N GLN A 95 8.97 3.17 -4.03
CA GLN A 95 8.24 4.06 -4.93
C GLN A 95 7.16 4.80 -4.13
N ALA A 96 7.22 6.13 -4.12
CA ALA A 96 6.22 6.93 -3.44
C ALA A 96 4.95 7.01 -4.29
N VAL A 97 3.87 6.41 -3.81
CA VAL A 97 2.57 6.44 -4.48
C VAL A 97 1.62 7.34 -3.69
N LEU A 98 1.10 8.37 -4.36
CA LEU A 98 0.10 9.26 -3.79
C LEU A 98 -1.21 9.14 -4.56
N TYR A 99 -2.31 8.94 -3.83
CA TYR A 99 -3.67 8.91 -4.36
C TYR A 99 -4.51 10.07 -3.80
N PRO A 100 -4.51 11.25 -4.45
CA PRO A 100 -5.40 12.33 -4.09
C PRO A 100 -6.85 11.99 -4.44
N ILE A 101 -7.71 11.97 -3.42
CA ILE A 101 -9.16 11.80 -3.50
C ILE A 101 -9.81 13.17 -3.26
N LEU A 102 -9.92 13.94 -4.34
CA LEU A 102 -10.30 15.35 -4.34
C LEU A 102 -11.59 15.57 -5.11
N SER A 103 -12.36 16.57 -4.71
CA SER A 103 -13.38 17.18 -5.57
C SER A 103 -12.75 18.29 -6.40
N LEU A 104 -12.58 18.06 -7.71
CA LEU A 104 -12.02 19.05 -8.63
C LEU A 104 -12.89 20.31 -8.73
N ARG A 105 -14.22 20.14 -8.66
CA ARG A 105 -15.17 21.26 -8.65
C ARG A 105 -14.98 22.13 -7.40
N ALA A 106 -14.85 21.51 -6.22
CA ALA A 106 -14.63 22.25 -4.97
C ALA A 106 -13.26 22.94 -4.95
N ALA A 107 -12.26 22.35 -5.62
CA ALA A 107 -10.94 22.94 -5.77
C ALA A 107 -10.84 24.00 -6.89
N GLY A 108 -11.89 24.20 -7.70
CA GLY A 108 -11.83 25.07 -8.88
C GLY A 108 -10.84 24.60 -9.95
N LEU A 109 -10.54 23.29 -9.99
CA LEU A 109 -9.54 22.69 -10.87
C LEU A 109 -10.19 21.99 -12.07
N GLY A 110 -9.59 22.17 -13.25
CA GLY A 110 -9.85 21.32 -14.41
C GLY A 110 -8.98 20.07 -14.39
N ALA A 111 -9.39 19.01 -15.10
CA ALA A 111 -8.64 17.75 -15.17
C ALA A 111 -7.18 17.92 -15.63
N ARG A 112 -6.96 18.78 -16.63
CA ARG A 112 -5.61 19.09 -17.14
C ARG A 112 -4.73 19.75 -16.06
N ARG A 113 -5.24 20.81 -15.42
CA ARG A 113 -4.53 21.51 -14.34
C ARG A 113 -4.25 20.60 -13.14
N TYR A 114 -5.14 19.66 -12.85
CA TYR A 114 -4.90 18.65 -11.83
C TYR A 114 -3.69 17.78 -12.18
N VAL A 115 -3.62 17.25 -13.40
CA VAL A 115 -2.47 16.44 -13.86
C VAL A 115 -1.18 17.25 -13.88
N GLU A 116 -1.20 18.47 -14.43
CA GLU A 116 -0.05 19.40 -14.43
C GLU A 116 0.42 19.71 -13.00
N GLY A 117 -0.50 19.76 -12.03
CA GLY A 117 -0.16 19.93 -10.62
C GLY A 117 0.53 18.70 -10.00
N LEU A 118 0.12 17.49 -10.36
CA LEU A 118 0.83 16.27 -9.96
C LEU A 118 2.25 16.22 -10.56
N GLU A 119 2.41 16.64 -11.81
CA GLU A 119 3.72 16.77 -12.46
C GLU A 119 4.59 17.79 -11.73
N SER A 120 4.04 18.97 -11.47
CA SER A 120 4.73 20.06 -10.77
C SER A 120 5.22 19.62 -9.39
N ALA A 121 4.43 18.82 -8.66
CA ALA A 121 4.83 18.36 -7.34
C ALA A 121 6.03 17.41 -7.37
N MET A 122 6.07 16.48 -8.31
CA MET A 122 7.23 15.59 -8.48
C MET A 122 8.47 16.34 -8.98
N ILE A 123 8.29 17.34 -9.86
CA ILE A 123 9.39 18.17 -10.36
C ILE A 123 10.01 19.00 -9.23
N GLU A 124 9.16 19.62 -8.39
CA GLU A 124 9.62 20.39 -7.23
C GLU A 124 10.44 19.52 -6.28
N VAL A 125 9.92 18.33 -5.94
CA VAL A 125 10.65 17.41 -5.05
C VAL A 125 11.94 16.91 -5.69
N ALA A 126 11.95 16.56 -6.98
CA ALA A 126 13.20 16.20 -7.67
C ALA A 126 14.25 17.33 -7.59
N ALA A 127 13.82 18.59 -7.77
CA ALA A 127 14.71 19.75 -7.70
C ALA A 127 15.29 19.96 -6.29
N LEU A 128 14.55 19.67 -5.22
CA LEU A 128 15.06 19.72 -3.83
C LEU A 128 16.27 18.80 -3.63
N HIS A 129 16.38 17.73 -4.41
CA HIS A 129 17.49 16.76 -4.36
C HIS A 129 18.49 16.94 -5.51
N GLY A 130 18.48 18.12 -6.16
CA GLY A 130 19.42 18.48 -7.23
C GLY A 130 19.14 17.82 -8.59
N VAL A 131 17.99 17.15 -8.75
CA VAL A 131 17.63 16.46 -9.99
C VAL A 131 16.80 17.38 -10.89
N ARG A 132 17.29 17.62 -12.11
CA ARG A 132 16.61 18.45 -13.11
C ARG A 132 15.56 17.62 -13.87
N ALA A 133 14.35 17.56 -13.30
CA ALA A 133 13.21 16.91 -13.92
C ALA A 133 12.32 17.89 -14.71
N ARG A 134 11.53 17.37 -15.66
CA ARG A 134 10.60 18.13 -16.50
C ARG A 134 9.32 17.32 -16.79
N PRO A 135 8.22 17.97 -17.20
CA PRO A 135 7.07 17.26 -17.76
C PRO A 135 7.47 16.54 -19.06
N GLY A 136 6.72 15.48 -19.39
CA GLY A 136 6.90 14.77 -20.65
C GLY A 136 6.46 15.59 -21.87
N ALA A 137 6.84 15.12 -23.06
CA ALA A 137 6.29 15.67 -24.29
C ALA A 137 4.81 15.30 -24.45
N ALA A 138 4.16 15.79 -25.52
CA ALA A 138 2.78 15.44 -25.82
C ALA A 138 2.60 13.92 -25.91
N GLY A 139 1.67 13.36 -25.11
CA GLY A 139 1.43 11.92 -25.04
C GLY A 139 2.26 11.18 -23.98
N GLU A 140 3.20 11.85 -23.32
CA GLU A 140 4.17 11.24 -22.39
C GLU A 140 3.92 11.65 -20.94
N THR A 141 2.67 11.58 -20.50
CA THR A 141 2.24 12.02 -19.16
C THR A 141 3.14 11.43 -18.05
N GLY A 142 3.55 12.30 -17.13
CA GLY A 142 4.52 11.99 -16.07
C GLY A 142 5.72 12.92 -16.10
N VAL A 143 6.73 12.57 -15.30
CA VAL A 143 7.90 13.40 -15.06
C VAL A 143 9.17 12.66 -15.46
N TRP A 144 10.10 13.39 -16.07
CA TRP A 144 11.23 12.86 -16.82
C TRP A 144 12.54 13.58 -16.50
N VAL A 145 13.65 12.85 -16.54
CA VAL A 145 15.02 13.35 -16.47
C VAL A 145 15.73 12.96 -17.76
N GLY A 146 16.04 13.95 -18.62
CA GLY A 146 16.39 13.66 -20.01
C GLY A 146 15.23 12.89 -20.68
N ASP A 147 15.51 11.69 -21.18
CA ASP A 147 14.51 10.78 -21.78
C ASP A 147 14.08 9.63 -20.85
N ARG A 148 14.47 9.68 -19.57
CA ARG A 148 14.17 8.64 -18.57
C ARG A 148 13.03 9.06 -17.66
N LYS A 149 12.01 8.22 -17.51
CA LYS A 149 10.85 8.53 -16.64
C LYS A 149 11.21 8.32 -15.17
N ILE A 150 11.06 9.35 -14.35
CA ILE A 150 11.25 9.29 -12.89
C ILE A 150 9.90 9.18 -12.15
N GLY A 151 8.81 9.63 -12.76
CA GLY A 151 7.48 9.59 -12.16
C GLY A 151 6.38 9.31 -13.18
N ALA A 152 5.44 8.43 -12.82
CA ALA A 152 4.26 8.11 -13.62
C ALA A 152 3.01 8.78 -13.03
N ILE A 153 2.08 9.15 -13.90
CA ILE A 153 0.75 9.63 -13.49
C ILE A 153 -0.30 8.81 -14.23
N GLY A 154 -1.23 8.27 -13.46
CA GLY A 154 -2.39 7.55 -13.99
C GLY A 154 -3.58 7.84 -13.08
N VAL A 155 -4.52 8.64 -13.58
CA VAL A 155 -5.68 9.11 -12.80
C VAL A 155 -6.97 8.62 -13.42
N ARG A 156 -8.00 8.44 -12.59
CA ARG A 156 -9.39 8.32 -13.02
C ARG A 156 -10.17 9.49 -12.44
N ILE A 157 -10.85 10.24 -13.30
CA ILE A 157 -11.74 11.34 -12.88
C ILE A 157 -13.16 10.94 -13.28
N SER A 158 -14.04 10.82 -12.30
CA SER A 158 -15.45 10.49 -12.53
C SER A 158 -16.35 11.43 -11.77
N SER A 159 -17.30 12.07 -12.47
CA SER A 159 -18.20 13.08 -11.90
C SER A 159 -17.49 14.19 -11.11
N GLY A 160 -16.26 14.56 -11.51
CA GLY A 160 -15.45 15.59 -10.86
C GLY A 160 -14.65 15.13 -9.64
N PHE A 161 -14.65 13.85 -9.28
CA PHE A 161 -13.85 13.28 -8.19
C PHE A 161 -12.67 12.48 -8.72
N THR A 162 -11.51 12.63 -8.08
CA THR A 162 -10.26 11.96 -8.47
C THR A 162 -10.07 10.63 -7.75
N CYS A 163 -9.45 9.69 -8.45
CA CYS A 163 -8.99 8.39 -7.95
C CYS A 163 -7.68 8.04 -8.66
N HIS A 164 -6.87 7.17 -8.06
CA HIS A 164 -5.46 6.96 -8.40
C HIS A 164 -4.66 8.27 -8.28
N GLY A 165 -3.55 8.43 -9.00
CA GLY A 165 -2.67 9.57 -8.78
C GLY A 165 -1.31 9.43 -9.43
N LEU A 166 -0.26 9.65 -8.63
CA LEU A 166 1.13 9.63 -9.07
C LEU A 166 1.90 8.48 -8.41
N ALA A 167 2.97 8.08 -9.06
CA ALA A 167 3.97 7.14 -8.57
C ALA A 167 5.36 7.70 -8.88
N PHE A 168 6.11 8.07 -7.86
CA PHE A 168 7.43 8.70 -7.96
C PHE A 168 8.53 7.72 -7.52
N ASN A 169 9.49 7.45 -8.41
CA ASN A 169 10.54 6.48 -8.15
C ASN A 169 11.60 7.10 -7.23
N ILE A 170 11.60 6.75 -5.94
CA ILE A 170 12.67 7.14 -5.02
C ILE A 170 13.88 6.25 -5.30
N ASP A 171 13.73 4.95 -5.05
CA ASP A 171 14.75 3.93 -5.30
C ASP A 171 14.13 2.52 -5.48
N PRO A 172 13.06 2.36 -6.31
CA PRO A 172 12.51 1.04 -6.54
C PRO A 172 13.47 0.18 -7.35
N ASP A 173 13.31 -1.15 -7.28
CA ASP A 173 14.01 -2.05 -8.19
C ASP A 173 13.54 -1.79 -9.63
N LEU A 174 14.39 -1.10 -10.39
CA LEU A 174 14.12 -0.75 -11.78
C LEU A 174 14.13 -1.98 -12.71
N GLY A 175 14.62 -3.14 -12.24
CA GLY A 175 14.57 -4.41 -12.95
C GLY A 175 13.15 -4.83 -13.33
N PHE A 176 12.15 -4.56 -12.48
CA PHE A 176 10.76 -4.89 -12.76
C PHE A 176 10.20 -4.13 -13.99
N PHE A 177 10.72 -2.95 -14.31
CA PHE A 177 10.28 -2.22 -15.50
C PHE A 177 10.74 -2.87 -16.80
N LYS A 178 11.75 -3.76 -16.77
CA LYS A 178 12.21 -4.51 -17.95
C LYS A 178 11.22 -5.56 -18.43
N HIS A 179 10.22 -5.89 -17.62
CA HIS A 179 9.17 -6.86 -17.97
C HIS A 179 7.92 -6.21 -18.56
N ILE A 180 7.97 -4.90 -18.84
CA ILE A 180 6.87 -4.15 -19.45
C ILE A 180 7.37 -3.19 -20.53
N VAL A 181 6.50 -2.83 -21.47
CA VAL A 181 6.70 -1.71 -22.41
C VAL A 181 5.86 -0.53 -21.95
N PRO A 182 6.42 0.39 -21.14
CA PRO A 182 5.64 1.49 -20.59
C PRO A 182 5.21 2.46 -21.70
N CYS A 183 3.90 2.75 -21.76
CA CYS A 183 3.29 3.68 -22.72
C CYS A 183 3.44 3.28 -24.20
N GLY A 184 3.77 2.02 -24.51
CA GLY A 184 3.91 1.52 -25.89
C GLY A 184 5.09 2.10 -26.68
N ILE A 185 6.03 2.77 -26.01
CA ILE A 185 7.24 3.35 -26.64
C ILE A 185 8.44 2.57 -26.13
N ALA A 186 9.02 1.72 -26.99
CA ALA A 186 10.11 0.81 -26.62
C ALA A 186 11.41 1.52 -26.21
N ASP A 187 11.65 2.75 -26.68
CA ASP A 187 12.94 3.43 -26.52
C ASP A 187 13.04 4.31 -25.26
N LYS A 188 12.11 4.16 -24.30
CA LYS A 188 12.05 5.03 -23.11
C LYS A 188 12.42 4.28 -21.84
N GLU A 189 13.53 4.70 -21.25
CA GLU A 189 13.99 4.16 -19.98
C GLU A 189 13.23 4.72 -18.78
N VAL A 190 13.37 4.05 -17.64
CA VAL A 190 12.96 4.55 -16.33
C VAL A 190 14.18 4.87 -15.48
N THR A 191 14.01 5.81 -14.55
CA THR A 191 15.02 6.17 -13.57
C THR A 191 14.41 6.36 -12.18
N SER A 192 15.25 6.64 -11.20
CA SER A 192 14.87 6.89 -9.82
C SER A 192 15.60 8.11 -9.29
N LEU A 193 15.08 8.70 -8.22
CA LEU A 193 15.75 9.79 -7.52
C LEU A 193 17.15 9.36 -7.07
N ARG A 194 17.30 8.11 -6.60
CA ARG A 194 18.58 7.57 -6.15
C ARG A 194 19.61 7.50 -7.27
N ARG A 195 19.19 7.18 -8.49
CA ARG A 195 20.08 7.08 -9.66
C ARG A 195 20.53 8.47 -10.16
N GLU A 196 19.67 9.47 -10.07
CA GLU A 196 19.92 10.81 -10.63
C GLU A 196 20.49 11.81 -9.63
N ALA A 197 20.24 11.63 -8.32
CA ALA A 197 20.71 12.54 -7.30
C ALA A 197 22.21 12.35 -7.02
N ALA A 198 22.94 13.46 -6.89
CA ALA A 198 24.34 13.46 -6.46
C ALA A 198 24.50 13.48 -4.93
N VAL A 199 23.39 13.45 -4.19
CA VAL A 199 23.35 13.57 -2.72
C VAL A 199 22.80 12.30 -2.09
N GLU A 200 23.11 12.10 -0.81
CA GLU A 200 22.43 11.09 -0.02
C GLU A 200 20.96 11.45 0.13
N LEU A 201 20.09 10.48 -0.13
CA LEU A 201 18.65 10.70 -0.03
C LEU A 201 18.21 10.56 1.43
N PRO A 202 17.28 11.41 1.90
CA PRO A 202 16.67 11.20 3.20
C PRO A 202 15.79 9.93 3.18
N PRO A 203 15.31 9.47 4.35
CA PRO A 203 14.37 8.37 4.43
C PRO A 203 13.14 8.60 3.56
N ASP A 204 12.60 7.53 2.95
CA ASP A 204 11.48 7.61 2.01
C ASP A 204 10.30 8.43 2.57
N LYS A 205 10.00 8.30 3.88
CA LYS A 205 8.95 9.08 4.57
C LYS A 205 9.13 10.60 4.39
N VAL A 206 10.36 11.11 4.43
CA VAL A 206 10.65 12.54 4.22
C VAL A 206 10.29 12.95 2.78
N ILE A 207 10.58 12.09 1.80
CA ILE A 207 10.25 12.35 0.40
C ILE A 207 8.73 12.31 0.17
N HIS A 208 8.03 11.38 0.81
CA HIS A 208 6.57 11.36 0.85
C HIS A 208 6.00 12.66 1.44
N ASP A 209 6.52 13.11 2.59
CA ASP A 209 6.09 14.35 3.25
C ASP A 209 6.38 15.58 2.36
N GLN A 210 7.51 15.61 1.66
CA GLN A 210 7.85 16.66 0.67
C GLN A 210 6.86 16.70 -0.50
N LEU A 211 6.51 15.53 -1.06
CA LEU A 211 5.50 15.42 -2.14
C LEU A 211 4.13 15.91 -1.67
N LEU A 212 3.70 15.52 -0.46
CA LEU A 212 2.43 15.95 0.13
C LEU A 212 2.38 17.47 0.33
N GLN A 213 3.45 18.06 0.87
CA GLN A 213 3.54 19.51 1.04
C GLN A 213 3.54 20.26 -0.30
N SER A 214 4.24 19.74 -1.31
CA SER A 214 4.24 20.32 -2.64
C SER A 214 2.87 20.24 -3.32
N LEU A 215 2.17 19.11 -3.20
CA LEU A 215 0.79 18.95 -3.66
C LEU A 215 -0.17 19.92 -2.96
N ALA A 216 -0.04 20.08 -1.64
CA ALA A 216 -0.84 21.00 -0.87
C ALA A 216 -0.70 22.44 -1.38
N ARG A 217 0.54 22.91 -1.57
CA ARG A 217 0.81 24.23 -2.17
C ARG A 217 0.24 24.36 -3.56
N THR A 218 0.47 23.36 -4.42
CA THR A 218 0.05 23.36 -5.82
C THR A 218 -1.48 23.42 -5.99
N PHE A 219 -2.23 22.83 -5.06
CA PHE A 219 -3.69 22.82 -5.07
C PHE A 219 -4.33 23.80 -4.07
N SER A 220 -3.56 24.80 -3.63
CA SER A 220 -3.99 25.90 -2.75
C SER A 220 -4.60 25.43 -1.43
N PHE A 221 -4.09 24.33 -0.87
CA PHE A 221 -4.32 23.98 0.52
C PHE A 221 -3.40 24.80 1.41
N SER A 222 -3.96 25.28 2.52
CA SER A 222 -3.27 26.12 3.49
C SER A 222 -2.40 25.33 4.47
N ASP A 223 -2.66 24.04 4.62
CA ASP A 223 -1.98 23.18 5.58
C ASP A 223 -2.15 21.70 5.20
N VAL A 224 -1.30 20.84 5.78
CA VAL A 224 -1.37 19.38 5.67
C VAL A 224 -1.57 18.79 7.06
N GLN A 225 -2.69 18.13 7.29
CA GLN A 225 -2.93 17.36 8.49
C GLN A 225 -2.58 15.90 8.22
N PHE A 226 -1.52 15.43 8.87
CA PHE A 226 -1.12 14.03 8.75
C PHE A 226 -1.95 13.14 9.69
N LYS A 227 -2.34 11.97 9.18
CA LYS A 227 -2.87 10.85 9.94
C LYS A 227 -1.98 9.65 9.69
N ASP A 228 -1.49 9.05 10.76
CA ASP A 228 -0.67 7.84 10.67
C ASP A 228 -1.56 6.58 10.77
N GLU A 229 -1.00 5.39 10.57
CA GLU A 229 -1.77 4.13 10.54
C GLU A 229 -2.64 3.92 11.78
N SER A 230 -2.15 4.31 12.96
CA SER A 230 -2.88 4.23 14.23
C SER A 230 -4.14 5.09 14.25
N ASP A 231 -4.09 6.26 13.60
CA ASP A 231 -5.21 7.21 13.56
C ASP A 231 -6.24 6.83 12.47
N CYS A 232 -5.84 5.95 11.56
CA CYS A 232 -6.69 5.38 10.52
C CYS A 232 -7.35 4.06 10.96
N ALA A 233 -6.93 3.50 12.09
CA ALA A 233 -7.44 2.23 12.62
C ALA A 233 -8.92 2.32 13.05
N ASP A 234 -9.35 3.50 13.52
CA ASP A 234 -10.73 3.77 13.96
C ASP A 234 -11.76 3.85 12.81
N MET A 235 -11.31 3.77 11.55
CA MET A 235 -12.17 3.67 10.36
C MET A 235 -12.29 2.23 9.83
N GLU A 236 -12.07 1.26 10.73
CA GLU A 236 -11.89 -0.18 10.55
C GLU A 236 -11.88 -0.69 9.09
N LEU A 237 -10.73 -1.26 8.73
CA LEU A 237 -10.55 -2.30 7.71
C LEU A 237 -11.37 -3.56 8.05
N ASP A 238 -12.67 -3.42 8.32
CA ASP A 238 -13.45 -4.41 9.08
C ASP A 238 -13.76 -5.72 8.33
N ARG A 239 -13.18 -5.94 7.13
CA ARG A 239 -13.21 -7.23 6.40
C ARG A 239 -11.98 -7.50 5.54
N LEU A 240 -10.79 -7.20 6.04
CA LEU A 240 -9.54 -7.73 5.48
C LEU A 240 -8.86 -8.66 6.49
N LYS A 241 -9.62 -9.66 6.98
CA LYS A 241 -8.99 -10.86 7.52
C LYS A 241 -8.19 -11.49 6.39
N MET A 242 -6.88 -11.61 6.60
CA MET A 242 -5.95 -12.33 5.74
C MET A 242 -6.53 -13.68 5.31
N HIS A 243 -6.30 -14.04 4.05
CA HIS A 243 -6.66 -15.33 3.48
C HIS A 243 -6.02 -16.47 4.29
N PRO A 244 -6.76 -17.56 4.62
CA PRO A 244 -6.37 -18.58 5.59
C PRO A 244 -5.49 -19.70 5.00
N ASP A 245 -4.48 -19.39 4.19
CA ASP A 245 -3.54 -20.42 3.71
C ASP A 245 -2.44 -20.81 4.72
N ILE A 246 -2.60 -20.40 5.99
CA ILE A 246 -2.24 -21.30 7.08
C ILE A 246 -3.32 -22.39 7.10
N ARG A 247 -3.08 -23.46 6.33
CA ARG A 247 -3.83 -24.72 6.44
C ARG A 247 -3.67 -25.27 7.86
N CYS A 248 -4.54 -24.87 8.78
CA CYS A 248 -4.88 -25.69 9.93
C CYS A 248 -6.06 -26.57 9.52
N CYS A 249 -5.90 -27.86 9.78
CA CYS A 249 -6.76 -28.95 9.34
C CYS A 249 -8.26 -28.71 9.55
N LYS A 250 -9.03 -29.26 8.61
CA LYS A 250 -10.47 -29.51 8.72
C LYS A 250 -10.80 -30.04 10.13
N ILE A 251 -11.66 -29.34 10.86
CA ILE A 251 -12.75 -29.85 11.72
C ILE A 251 -13.59 -28.63 12.14
N GLY A 252 -14.92 -28.69 11.99
CA GLY A 252 -15.80 -27.94 12.88
C GLY A 252 -16.69 -26.83 12.32
N ALA A 253 -17.19 -26.91 11.09
CA ALA A 253 -18.41 -26.16 10.71
C ALA A 253 -19.66 -26.92 11.21
N GLN A 254 -19.79 -27.09 12.53
CA GLN A 254 -21.03 -27.44 13.22
C GLN A 254 -21.06 -26.66 14.53
N CYS A 255 -21.54 -25.41 14.46
CA CYS A 255 -22.19 -24.77 15.59
C CYS A 255 -22.96 -23.53 15.09
N ARG A 256 -24.08 -23.80 14.42
CA ARG A 256 -25.25 -22.93 14.59
C ARG A 256 -25.92 -23.40 15.87
N LEU A 257 -25.84 -22.63 16.95
CA LEU A 257 -26.87 -22.48 17.97
C LEU A 257 -26.36 -21.54 19.07
N ALA A 258 -27.30 -20.96 19.81
CA ALA A 258 -27.12 -20.00 20.89
C ALA A 258 -26.91 -18.54 20.46
N SER A 259 -27.79 -18.03 19.58
CA SER A 259 -28.60 -16.90 20.05
C SER A 259 -29.59 -17.46 21.07
N VAL A 260 -30.01 -16.64 22.04
CA VAL A 260 -30.77 -17.01 23.26
C VAL A 260 -29.84 -17.32 24.42
N LEU A 261 -29.47 -16.28 25.17
CA LEU A 261 -29.83 -16.08 26.58
C LEU A 261 -29.29 -14.71 27.02
N GLN A 262 -30.05 -13.65 26.72
CA GLN A 262 -30.06 -12.46 27.56
C GLN A 262 -30.74 -12.81 28.89
N HIS A 263 -30.24 -12.20 29.97
CA HIS A 263 -30.76 -12.22 31.35
C HIS A 263 -30.48 -13.48 32.18
N GLN A 264 -29.51 -13.40 33.11
CA GLN A 264 -29.77 -13.59 34.54
C GLN A 264 -28.56 -13.21 35.43
N HIS A 265 -28.89 -12.93 36.69
CA HIS A 265 -28.15 -12.23 37.75
C HIS A 265 -26.83 -12.86 38.25
N PRO A 266 -25.98 -12.10 38.98
CA PRO A 266 -24.73 -12.58 39.54
C PRO A 266 -24.98 -13.22 40.90
N LYS A 267 -24.86 -14.55 40.99
CA LYS A 267 -24.60 -15.35 42.20
C LYS A 267 -24.70 -16.83 41.84
N ASN A 268 -23.58 -17.43 41.46
CA ASN A 268 -23.18 -18.71 42.05
C ASN A 268 -21.73 -19.03 41.72
N ARG A 269 -21.04 -19.42 42.79
CA ARG A 269 -19.62 -19.70 42.88
C ARG A 269 -19.47 -21.23 42.89
N LEU A 270 -18.30 -21.66 42.42
CA LEU A 270 -17.61 -22.93 42.73
C LEU A 270 -18.12 -24.19 42.03
N LEU A 271 -17.25 -24.76 41.17
CA LEU A 271 -16.58 -26.04 41.42
C LEU A 271 -15.46 -26.23 40.39
N ASN A 272 -14.24 -26.49 40.89
CA ASN A 272 -13.10 -27.03 40.14
C ASN A 272 -13.30 -28.54 39.92
N VAL A 273 -12.55 -29.10 38.93
CA VAL A 273 -12.16 -30.50 38.63
C VAL A 273 -12.35 -30.68 37.10
N VAL A 274 -11.37 -30.47 36.22
CA VAL A 274 -10.15 -31.26 35.87
C VAL A 274 -10.46 -32.72 35.50
N GLU A 275 -9.96 -33.17 34.33
CA GLU A 275 -10.17 -34.45 33.60
C GLU A 275 -11.34 -34.36 32.60
N GLU A 276 -11.19 -34.52 31.27
CA GLU A 276 -10.24 -35.23 30.43
C GLU A 276 -9.82 -34.36 29.22
N ALA A 277 -8.52 -34.27 28.97
CA ALA A 277 -7.95 -33.76 27.73
C ALA A 277 -7.41 -34.96 26.95
N ASP A 278 -8.14 -35.37 25.92
CA ASP A 278 -7.62 -36.32 24.94
C ASP A 278 -6.67 -35.60 23.97
N SER A 279 -5.52 -36.25 23.82
CA SER A 279 -4.34 -35.95 23.01
C SER A 279 -4.51 -34.97 21.85
N CYS A 280 -3.71 -33.90 21.84
CA CYS A 280 -2.73 -33.60 20.78
C CYS A 280 -2.22 -32.17 20.94
N SER A 281 -1.13 -31.98 21.69
CA SER A 281 -0.27 -30.79 21.64
C SER A 281 0.99 -31.09 22.45
N LEU A 282 2.16 -31.24 21.82
CA LEU A 282 3.47 -30.90 22.41
C LEU A 282 4.62 -31.03 21.39
N LYS A 283 5.61 -30.14 21.55
CA LYS A 283 6.81 -29.86 20.73
C LYS A 283 6.50 -28.84 19.62
N VAL A 284 6.91 -27.58 19.65
CA VAL A 284 8.12 -26.96 20.21
C VAL A 284 7.83 -25.48 20.48
N CYS A 285 7.86 -25.06 21.74
CA CYS A 285 8.27 -23.71 22.11
C CYS A 285 8.86 -23.79 23.53
N CYS A 286 10.17 -23.94 23.61
CA CYS A 286 10.92 -23.79 24.85
C CYS A 286 12.28 -23.17 24.52
N ALA A 287 12.30 -21.85 24.44
CA ALA A 287 13.46 -21.08 24.84
C ALA A 287 13.01 -20.21 26.03
N GLU A 288 13.72 -20.40 27.14
CA GLU A 288 13.67 -19.59 28.35
C GLU A 288 12.34 -19.59 29.14
N LEU A 289 12.24 -20.49 30.12
CA LEU A 289 11.91 -20.11 31.50
C LEU A 289 12.30 -21.24 32.46
N ARG A 290 13.46 -21.05 33.10
CA ARG A 290 13.82 -21.34 34.50
C ARG A 290 13.51 -22.73 35.09
N LEU A 291 14.61 -23.41 35.44
CA LEU A 291 14.93 -23.89 36.81
C LEU A 291 13.73 -24.03 37.77
N LYS A 292 13.33 -25.28 38.06
CA LYS A 292 13.43 -25.88 39.40
C LYS A 292 13.01 -27.35 39.39
N LYS A 293 13.89 -28.17 39.97
CA LYS A 293 13.74 -29.56 40.47
C LYS A 293 12.28 -30.00 40.70
N VAL A 294 11.92 -31.19 40.21
CA VAL A 294 11.49 -32.35 41.03
C VAL A 294 11.85 -33.64 40.28
N LYS A 295 12.44 -34.58 41.01
CA LYS A 295 12.81 -35.96 40.63
C LYS A 295 11.56 -36.86 40.54
N THR A 296 11.53 -37.79 39.57
CA THR A 296 11.30 -39.26 39.71
C THR A 296 11.19 -39.84 38.28
N LYS A 297 12.19 -40.57 37.76
CA LYS A 297 12.51 -42.02 37.83
C LYS A 297 11.50 -42.94 37.10
N ALA A 298 12.06 -43.79 36.21
CA ALA A 298 11.52 -44.93 35.47
C ALA A 298 10.78 -44.60 34.15
N ASP A 299 10.93 -45.33 33.04
CA ASP A 299 11.92 -46.30 32.54
C ASP A 299 11.58 -46.52 31.04
N ASN A 300 12.62 -46.78 30.24
CA ASN A 300 12.67 -47.60 29.02
C ASN A 300 11.94 -47.20 27.72
N ASN A 301 12.79 -47.08 26.68
CA ASN A 301 12.61 -47.40 25.26
C ASN A 301 11.42 -46.81 24.51
N GLU A 302 11.71 -45.79 23.69
CA GLU A 302 11.27 -45.73 22.29
C GLU A 302 12.12 -44.69 21.52
N GLU A 303 12.67 -45.12 20.38
CA GLU A 303 13.57 -44.36 19.52
C GLU A 303 12.88 -43.16 18.87
N CYS A 304 13.57 -42.01 18.80
CA CYS A 304 13.10 -40.83 18.08
C CYS A 304 13.44 -40.98 16.58
N PRO A 305 12.49 -40.91 15.63
CA PRO A 305 12.81 -40.99 14.22
C PRO A 305 13.61 -39.75 13.76
N LEU A 306 14.66 -40.03 12.99
CA LEU A 306 15.56 -39.07 12.35
C LEU A 306 14.82 -38.27 11.28
N PHE A 307 14.97 -36.94 11.28
CA PHE A 307 14.51 -36.07 10.19
C PHE A 307 15.49 -36.12 9.00
N PRO A 308 15.02 -36.09 7.73
CA PRO A 308 15.90 -36.01 6.55
C PRO A 308 16.67 -34.67 6.49
N GLU A 309 17.91 -34.70 5.99
CA GLU A 309 18.91 -33.62 6.05
C GLU A 309 18.68 -32.35 5.19
N ASP A 310 17.58 -32.19 4.45
CA ASP A 310 17.51 -31.18 3.38
C ASP A 310 16.62 -29.94 3.63
N TYR A 311 16.70 -29.34 4.82
CA TYR A 311 16.17 -27.98 5.06
C TYR A 311 17.27 -27.02 5.55
N ARG A 312 17.98 -26.38 4.60
CA ARG A 312 18.82 -25.21 4.89
C ARG A 312 18.06 -23.92 4.58
N CYS A 313 17.80 -23.14 5.62
CA CYS A 313 17.34 -21.76 5.54
C CYS A 313 18.45 -20.87 4.93
N ARG A 314 18.22 -20.29 3.75
CA ARG A 314 19.12 -19.30 3.14
C ARG A 314 18.61 -17.89 3.41
N TYR A 315 19.00 -17.32 4.54
CA TYR A 315 19.01 -15.87 4.77
C TYR A 315 20.08 -15.54 5.82
N GLN A 316 21.34 -15.79 5.47
CA GLN A 316 22.51 -15.15 6.08
C GLN A 316 23.60 -15.06 4.99
N GLN A 317 23.63 -13.93 4.30
CA GLN A 317 24.81 -13.13 3.90
C GLN A 317 24.34 -11.96 3.05
#